data_AF-R9IXF7-F1
#
_entry.id   AF-R9IXF7-F1
#
_cell.length_a   1.000
_cell.length_b   1.000
_cell.length_c   1.000
_cell.angle_alpha   90.00
_cell.angle_beta   90.00
_cell.angle_gamma   90.00
#
_symmetry.space_group_name_H-M   'P 1'
#
loop_
_entity.id
_entity.type
_entity.pdbx_description
1 polymer ?
#
loop_
_entity_poly.entity_id
_entity_poly.type
_entity_poly.pdbx_seq_one_letter_code
_entity_poly.pdbx_strand_id
1 'polypeptide(L)'
;MDALLTLRNMEDIKISNDTKIKYLSVADTKIYKVTNIDFCNLAIGAIETDLTMNDVPESELWDISYFEDFRVRLVNCSGKTEIIDMAEWLDRNKKE
;
A
#
# COMPACT_ATOMS: atom_id res chain seq x y z
N MET A 1 -10.83 -35.24 -5.78
CA MET A 1 -10.67 -33.80 -5.47
C MET A 1 -10.40 -33.11 -6.79
N ASP A 2 -11.18 -32.07 -7.11
CA ASP A 2 -11.12 -31.40 -8.40
C ASP A 2 -9.91 -30.46 -8.45
N ALA A 3 -8.96 -30.77 -9.34
CA ALA A 3 -7.70 -30.01 -9.44
C ALA A 3 -7.93 -28.57 -9.93
N LEU A 4 -9.02 -28.30 -10.65
CA LEU A 4 -9.37 -26.96 -11.14
C LEU A 4 -9.93 -26.09 -10.02
N LEU A 5 -10.73 -26.65 -9.10
CA LEU A 5 -11.16 -25.96 -7.88
C LEU A 5 -9.96 -25.61 -6.98
N THR A 6 -8.98 -26.52 -6.86
CA THR A 6 -7.76 -26.25 -6.08
C THR A 6 -6.89 -25.14 -6.70
N LEU A 7 -6.77 -25.10 -8.03
CA LEU A 7 -6.00 -24.06 -8.73
C LEU A 7 -6.68 -22.69 -8.64
N ARG A 8 -7.99 -22.64 -8.86
CA ARG A 8 -8.80 -21.42 -8.72
C ARG A 8 -8.74 -20.88 -7.30
N ASN A 9 -8.75 -21.76 -6.30
CA ASN A 9 -8.59 -21.38 -4.91
C ASN A 9 -7.16 -20.93 -4.59
N MET A 10 -6.12 -21.39 -5.29
CA MET A 10 -4.74 -20.88 -5.15
C MET A 10 -4.59 -19.47 -5.73
N GLU A 11 -5.27 -19.16 -6.84
CA GLU A 11 -5.33 -17.79 -7.39
C GLU A 11 -6.13 -16.85 -6.47
N ASP A 12 -7.14 -17.38 -5.75
CA ASP A 12 -7.93 -16.69 -4.73
C ASP A 12 -7.35 -16.79 -3.30
N ILE A 13 -6.16 -17.37 -3.09
CA ILE A 13 -5.32 -16.99 -1.94
C ILE A 13 -4.74 -15.62 -2.26
N LYS A 14 -5.65 -14.65 -2.42
CA LYS A 14 -5.40 -13.27 -2.10
C LYS A 14 -5.00 -13.33 -0.64
N ILE A 15 -3.70 -13.24 -0.40
CA ILE A 15 -3.12 -13.11 0.94
C ILE A 15 -3.77 -11.85 1.47
N SER A 16 -4.90 -12.03 2.15
CA SER A 16 -5.61 -10.96 2.80
C SER A 16 -4.62 -10.49 3.83
N ASN A 17 -4.09 -9.28 3.63
CA ASN A 17 -3.08 -8.73 4.50
C ASN A 17 -3.66 -8.69 5.92
N ASP A 18 -3.34 -9.66 6.77
CA ASP A 18 -3.91 -9.79 8.13
C ASP A 18 -3.31 -8.76 9.09
N THR A 19 -2.29 -8.02 8.64
CA THR A 19 -1.72 -6.91 9.40
C THR A 19 -2.70 -5.74 9.53
N LYS A 20 -2.41 -4.87 10.49
CA LYS A 20 -3.09 -3.57 10.63
C LYS A 20 -2.67 -2.56 9.56
N ILE A 21 -1.79 -2.88 8.63
CA ILE A 21 -1.33 -1.92 7.61
C ILE A 21 -2.32 -1.93 6.44
N LYS A 22 -3.48 -1.30 6.61
CA LYS A 22 -4.55 -1.29 5.60
C LYS A 22 -4.50 -0.06 4.72
N TYR A 23 -4.11 1.08 5.29
CA TYR A 23 -4.07 2.36 4.61
C TYR A 23 -2.72 3.05 4.81
N LEU A 24 -2.27 3.76 3.79
CA LEU A 24 -1.10 4.63 3.83
C LEU A 24 -1.53 6.08 3.69
N SER A 25 -1.05 6.96 4.57
CA SER A 25 -1.06 8.40 4.35
C SER A 25 0.19 8.84 3.62
N VAL A 26 0.02 9.70 2.61
CA VAL A 26 1.12 10.32 1.87
C VAL A 26 0.98 11.83 1.99
N ALA A 27 2.04 12.49 2.48
CA ALA A 27 2.11 13.93 2.67
C ALA A 27 0.89 14.51 3.42
N ASP A 28 0.38 13.78 4.41
CA ASP A 28 -0.79 14.15 5.24
C ASP A 28 -2.08 14.50 4.45
N THR A 29 -2.17 14.14 3.17
CA THR A 29 -3.23 14.64 2.28
C THR A 29 -3.91 13.54 1.49
N LYS A 30 -3.18 12.49 1.12
CA LYS A 30 -3.71 11.41 0.29
C LYS A 30 -3.73 10.08 1.04
N ILE A 31 -4.82 9.35 0.89
CA ILE A 31 -5.00 8.02 1.46
C ILE A 31 -4.95 6.97 0.36
N TYR A 32 -4.06 5.99 0.54
CA TYR A 32 -3.94 4.83 -0.34
C TYR A 32 -4.35 3.56 0.40
N LYS A 33 -5.16 2.72 -0.22
CA LYS A 33 -5.50 1.39 0.29
C LYS A 33 -4.43 0.40 -0.12
N VAL A 34 -3.85 -0.28 0.86
CA VAL A 34 -2.86 -1.34 0.64
C VAL A 34 -3.54 -2.54 -0.01
N THR A 35 -2.98 -2.96 -1.13
CA THR A 35 -3.45 -4.11 -1.91
C THR A 35 -2.57 -5.34 -1.75
N ASN A 36 -1.28 -5.15 -1.47
CA ASN A 36 -0.33 -6.23 -1.26
C ASN A 36 0.86 -5.75 -0.42
N ILE A 37 1.40 -6.64 0.42
CA ILE A 37 2.67 -6.46 1.12
C ILE A 37 3.49 -7.71 0.89
N ASP A 38 4.71 -7.53 0.41
CA ASP A 38 5.71 -8.58 0.25
C ASP A 38 6.87 -8.28 1.22
N PHE A 39 6.85 -8.93 2.39
CA PHE A 39 7.87 -8.77 3.40
C PHE A 39 9.23 -9.38 3.00
N CYS A 40 9.23 -10.38 2.11
CA CYS A 40 10.47 -10.99 1.65
C CYS A 40 11.24 -10.06 0.73
N ASN A 41 10.52 -9.32 -0.12
CA ASN A 41 11.10 -8.37 -1.06
C ASN A 41 11.05 -6.91 -0.58
N LEU A 42 10.58 -6.68 0.66
CA LEU A 42 10.34 -5.36 1.24
C LEU A 42 9.58 -4.46 0.25
N ALA A 43 8.43 -4.92 -0.24
CA ALA A 43 7.64 -4.18 -1.22
C ALA A 43 6.18 -4.01 -0.79
N ILE A 44 5.62 -2.83 -1.05
CA ILE A 44 4.21 -2.51 -0.77
C ILE A 44 3.55 -1.95 -2.02
N GLY A 45 2.35 -2.46 -2.33
CA GLY A 45 1.50 -1.94 -3.39
C GLY A 45 0.21 -1.35 -2.84
N ALA A 46 -0.09 -0.10 -3.19
CA ALA A 46 -1.30 0.58 -2.74
C ALA A 46 -1.98 1.39 -3.86
N ILE A 47 -3.29 1.58 -3.75
CA ILE A 47 -4.11 2.31 -4.72
C ILE A 47 -4.76 3.50 -4.04
N GLU A 48 -4.73 4.67 -4.68
CA GLU A 48 -5.35 5.91 -4.19
C GLU A 48 -6.84 5.69 -3.95
N THR A 49 -7.37 6.35 -2.93
CA THR A 49 -8.78 6.31 -2.56
C THR A 49 -9.32 7.73 -2.45
N ASP A 50 -10.64 7.86 -2.54
CA ASP A 50 -11.34 9.12 -2.26
C ASP A 50 -11.62 9.32 -0.75
N LEU A 51 -10.97 8.53 0.13
CA LEU A 51 -11.12 8.61 1.58
C LEU A 51 -10.27 9.74 2.18
N THR A 52 -10.74 10.28 3.29
CA THR A 52 -9.99 11.20 4.14
C THR A 52 -9.47 10.48 5.40
N MET A 53 -8.58 11.12 6.15
CA MET A 53 -8.07 10.58 7.42
C MET A 53 -9.19 10.26 8.43
N ASN A 54 -10.33 10.96 8.37
CA ASN A 54 -11.45 10.73 9.28
C ASN A 54 -12.30 9.50 8.89
N ASP A 55 -12.14 8.99 7.67
CA ASP A 55 -12.90 7.85 7.16
C ASP A 55 -12.24 6.50 7.47
N VAL A 56 -11.00 6.52 7.95
CA VAL A 56 -10.20 5.33 8.23
C VAL A 56 -9.90 5.20 9.73
N PRO A 57 -9.90 3.98 10.28
CA PRO A 57 -9.46 3.78 11.66
C PRO A 57 -8.00 4.17 11.82
N GLU A 58 -7.69 5.04 12.79
CA GLU A 58 -6.31 5.47 13.08
C GLU A 58 -5.37 4.27 13.30
N SER A 59 -5.86 3.20 13.94
CA SER A 59 -5.06 1.99 14.18
C SER A 59 -4.69 1.21 12.91
N GLU A 60 -5.28 1.56 11.77
CA GLU A 60 -5.06 0.93 10.46
C GLU A 60 -4.41 1.86 9.43
N LEU A 61 -4.23 3.15 9.79
CA LEU A 61 -3.62 4.18 8.96
C LEU A 61 -2.16 4.36 9.36
N TRP A 62 -1.27 4.22 8.39
CA TRP A 62 0.18 4.33 8.61
C TRP A 62 0.76 5.40 7.71
N ASP A 63 1.69 6.21 8.23
CA ASP A 63 2.41 7.13 7.37
C ASP A 63 3.38 6.39 6.45
N ILE A 64 3.46 6.83 5.19
CA ILE A 64 4.32 6.17 4.20
C ILE A 64 5.81 6.24 4.60
N SER A 65 6.22 7.22 5.41
CA SER A 65 7.61 7.36 5.89
C SER A 65 8.07 6.20 6.78
N TYR A 66 7.16 5.46 7.42
CA TYR A 66 7.51 4.26 8.20
C TYR A 66 8.06 3.12 7.33
N PHE A 67 7.95 3.23 6.01
CA PHE A 67 8.34 2.21 5.04
C PHE A 67 9.50 2.69 4.16
N GLU A 68 10.42 3.49 4.73
CA GLU A 68 11.59 4.01 4.00
C GLU A 68 12.48 2.93 3.38
N ASP A 69 12.58 1.76 4.03
CA ASP A 69 13.32 0.60 3.53
C ASP A 69 12.55 -0.23 2.48
N PHE A 70 11.27 0.09 2.26
CA PHE A 70 10.42 -0.66 1.34
C PHE A 70 10.35 0.03 -0.02
N ARG A 71 10.27 -0.79 -1.07
CA ARG A 71 9.85 -0.34 -2.39
C ARG A 71 8.34 -0.15 -2.41
N VAL A 72 7.88 1.10 -2.45
CA VAL A 72 6.44 1.42 -2.46
C VAL A 72 5.97 1.77 -3.88
N ARG A 73 4.91 1.10 -4.32
CA ARG A 73 4.21 1.37 -5.59
C ARG A 73 2.83 1.94 -5.29
N LEU A 74 2.59 3.17 -5.74
CA LEU A 74 1.31 3.86 -5.62
C LEU A 74 0.63 3.97 -6.98
N VAL A 75 -0.66 3.64 -7.03
CA VAL A 75 -1.49 3.79 -8.24
C VAL A 75 -2.54 4.86 -7.98
N ASN A 76 -2.45 5.97 -8.71
CA ASN A 76 -3.36 7.09 -8.55
C ASN A 76 -4.69 6.85 -9.28
N CYS A 77 -5.78 7.48 -8.84
CA CYS A 77 -7.12 7.35 -9.44
C CYS A 77 -7.17 7.73 -10.93
N SER A 78 -6.19 8.51 -11.40
CA SER A 78 -6.02 8.82 -12.84
C SER A 78 -5.49 7.65 -13.69
N GLY A 79 -5.26 6.48 -13.07
CA GLY A 79 -4.64 5.31 -13.72
C GLY A 79 -3.13 5.43 -13.91
N LYS A 80 -2.53 6.58 -13.55
CA LYS A 80 -1.08 6.75 -13.53
C LYS A 80 -0.50 5.99 -12.34
N THR A 81 0.38 5.05 -12.63
CA THR A 81 1.20 4.38 -11.62
C THR A 81 2.45 5.21 -11.41
N GLU A 82 2.67 5.67 -10.18
CA GLU A 82 3.94 6.29 -9.78
C GLU A 82 4.69 5.28 -8.90
N ILE A 83 5.84 4.81 -9.39
CA ILE A 83 6.79 4.08 -8.54
C ILE A 83 7.65 5.16 -7.89
N ILE A 84 7.51 5.28 -6.58
CA ILE A 84 8.23 6.30 -5.82
C ILE A 84 9.45 5.63 -5.20
N ASP A 85 10.63 6.19 -5.50
CA ASP A 85 11.82 5.90 -4.72
C ASP A 85 11.73 6.72 -3.43
N MET A 86 11.68 6.03 -2.28
CA MET A 86 11.43 6.67 -0.98
C MET A 86 12.59 7.55 -0.53
N ALA A 87 13.83 7.26 -0.96
CA ALA A 87 14.98 8.09 -0.65
C ALA A 87 14.89 9.44 -1.37
N GLU A 88 14.51 9.44 -2.66
CA GLU A 88 14.23 10.69 -3.37
C GLU A 88 13.00 11.43 -2.81
N TRP A 89 11.96 10.70 -2.40
CA TRP A 89 10.75 11.33 -1.86
C TRP A 89 11.00 12.00 -0.51
N LEU A 90 11.73 11.35 0.40
CA LEU A 90 12.12 11.92 1.69
C LEU A 90 13.01 13.16 1.51
N ASP A 91 13.92 13.15 0.55
CA ASP A 91 14.74 14.34 0.24
C ASP A 91 13.89 15.54 -0.19
N ARG A 92 12.87 15.31 -1.03
CA ARG A 92 11.94 16.35 -1.50
C ARG A 92 10.91 16.79 -0.45
N ASN A 93 10.60 15.94 0.52
CA ASN A 93 9.55 16.17 1.52
C ASN A 93 10.11 16.39 2.94
N LYS A 94 11.43 16.47 3.12
CA LYS A 94 12.05 17.03 4.32
C LYS A 94 11.58 18.48 4.47
N LYS A 95 10.63 18.69 5.38
CA LYS A 95 10.28 20.03 5.86
C LYS A 95 11.50 20.59 6.61
N GLU A 96 11.96 21.76 6.19
CA GLU A 96 12.89 22.63 6.96
C GLU A 96 12.30 22.98 8.34
#